data_AF-A0A937V9G7-F1
#
_entry.id   AF-A0A937V9G7-F1
#
_cell.length_a   1.000
_cell.length_b   1.000
_cell.length_c   1.000
_cell.angle_alpha   90.00
_cell.angle_beta   90.00
_cell.angle_gamma   90.00
#
_symmetry.space_group_name_H-M   'P 1'
#
loop_
_entity.id
_entity.type
_entity.pdbx_description
1 polymer ?
#
loop_
_entity_poly.entity_id
_entity_poly.type
_entity_poly.pdbx_seq_one_letter_code
_entity_poly.pdbx_strand_id
1 'polypeptide(L)' 'MKPELNFYDVKSRSKFATSEWRIEAKEAKGKTRYFAVAKVPNAGHEAWLIVKEEFAKQHLA' A
#
# COMPACT_ATOMS: atom_id res chain seq x y z
N MET A 1 16.78 0.24 -0.75
CA MET A 1 15.82 -0.86 -1.04
C MET A 1 14.62 -0.66 -0.14
N LYS A 2 13.39 -0.78 -0.65
CA LYS A 2 12.17 -0.56 0.16
C LYS A 2 11.96 -1.73 1.13
N PRO A 3 11.46 -1.49 2.36
CA PRO A 3 11.13 -2.57 3.28
C PRO A 3 10.00 -3.45 2.73
N GLU A 4 9.98 -4.72 3.12
CA GLU A 4 8.86 -5.62 2.82
C GLU A 4 7.64 -5.24 3.65
N LEU A 5 6.47 -5.17 3.02
CA LEU A 5 5.20 -4.88 3.68
C LEU A 5 4.22 -6.03 3.51
N ASN A 6 3.40 -6.25 4.54
CA ASN A 6 2.34 -7.25 4.54
C ASN A 6 1.02 -6.62 4.11
N PHE A 7 0.47 -7.10 3.01
CA PHE A 7 -0.81 -6.68 2.45
C PHE A 7 -1.89 -7.73 2.74
N TYR A 8 -3.14 -7.28 2.79
CA TYR A 8 -4.31 -8.15 2.84
C TYR A 8 -5.16 -7.89 1.60
N ASP A 9 -5.31 -8.90 0.75
CA ASP A 9 -6.22 -8.84 -0.38
C ASP A 9 -7.63 -9.16 0.10
N VAL A 10 -8.49 -8.14 0.15
CA VAL A 10 -9.88 -8.28 0.60
C VAL A 10 -10.72 -9.18 -0.30
N LYS A 11 -10.36 -9.33 -1.58
CA LYS A 11 -11.12 -10.16 -2.54
C LYS A 11 -10.87 -11.64 -2.31
N SER A 12 -9.60 -12.06 -2.23
CA SER A 12 -9.22 -13.45 -1.93
C SER A 12 -9.22 -13.78 -0.43
N ARG A 13 -9.30 -12.75 0.43
CA ARG A 13 -9.18 -12.86 1.90
C ARG A 13 -7.86 -13.49 2.34
N SER A 14 -6.78 -13.20 1.61
CA SER A 14 -5.44 -13.74 1.84
C SER A 14 -4.42 -12.64 2.13
N LYS A 15 -3.31 -13.02 2.79
CA LYS A 15 -2.18 -12.12 3.05
C LYS A 15 -1.05 -12.43 2.08
N PHE A 16 -0.29 -11.42 1.71
CA PHE A 16 0.95 -11.56 0.96
C PHE A 16 1.95 -10.48 1.38
N ALA A 17 3.24 -10.79 1.29
CA ALA A 17 4.32 -9.86 1.59
C ALA A 17 5.04 -9.47 0.30
N THR A 18 5.48 -8.21 0.19
CA THR A 18 6.30 -7.76 -0.94
C THR A 18 7.03 -6.45 -0.63
N SER A 19 8.22 -6.27 -1.21
CA SER A 19 8.94 -4.99 -1.29
C SER A 19 8.57 -4.15 -2.53
N GLU A 20 7.74 -4.70 -3.42
CA GLU A 20 7.26 -4.05 -4.64
C GLU A 20 5.94 -3.33 -4.41
N TRP A 21 6.05 -2.10 -3.93
CA TRP A 21 4.90 -1.24 -3.68
C TRP A 21 5.22 0.23 -3.98
N ARG A 22 4.20 1.07 -4.19
CA ARG A 22 4.34 2.52 -4.31
C ARG A 22 3.54 3.24 -3.23
N ILE A 23 3.91 4.48 -2.92
CA ILE A 23 3.09 5.34 -2.08
C ILE A 23 2.07 6.07 -2.95
N GLU A 24 0.82 6.05 -2.53
CA GLU A 24 -0.29 6.84 -3.10
C GLU A 24 -0.86 7.75 -2.01
N ALA A 25 -1.16 8.99 -2.37
CA ALA A 25 -1.87 9.94 -1.52
C ALA A 25 -3.28 10.16 -2.06
N LYS A 26 -4.28 10.12 -1.18
CA LYS A 26 -5.68 10.45 -1.51
C LYS A 26 -6.25 11.41 -0.49
N GLU A 27 -6.90 12.47 -0.96
CA GLU A 27 -7.72 13.30 -0.09
C GLU A 27 -9.04 12.61 0.20
N ALA A 28 -9.41 12.54 1.47
CA ALA A 28 -10.68 12.01 1.93
C ALA A 28 -11.18 12.83 3.11
N LYS A 29 -12.40 13.38 2.98
CA LYS A 29 -13.04 14.21 4.03
C LYS A 29 -12.14 15.36 4.53
N GLY A 30 -11.45 16.04 3.60
CA GLY A 30 -10.55 17.15 3.91
C GLY A 30 -9.23 16.76 4.58
N LYS A 31 -8.87 15.47 4.57
CA LYS A 31 -7.58 14.98 5.10
C LYS A 31 -6.86 14.12 4.07
N THR A 32 -5.55 14.29 3.96
CA THR A 32 -4.70 13.42 3.14
C THR A 32 -4.48 12.10 3.86
N ARG A 33 -4.77 10.99 3.16
CA ARG A 33 -4.45 9.63 3.58
C ARG A 33 -3.37 9.09 2.65
N TYR A 34 -2.46 8.33 3.23
CA TYR A 34 -1.37 7.69 2.50
C TYR A 34 -1.57 6.18 2.48
N PHE A 35 -1.26 5.58 1.34
CA PHE A 35 -1.38 4.16 1.12
C PHE A 35 -0.09 3.63 0.52
N ALA A 36 0.39 2.49 1.00
CA ALA A 36 1.24 1.63 0.20
C ALA A 36 0.33 0.79 -0.72
N VAL A 37 0.69 0.70 -2.00
CA VAL A 37 -0.09 0.01 -3.02
C VAL A 37 0.78 -1.00 -3.74
N ALA A 38 0.34 -2.26 -3.74
CA ALA A 38 1.04 -3.39 -4.37
C ALA A 38 0.09 -4.18 -5.28
N LYS A 39 0.64 -4.75 -6.35
CA LYS A 39 -0.07 -5.72 -7.18
C LYS A 39 -0.25 -7.01 -6.38
N VAL A 40 -1.45 -7.58 -6.41
CA VAL A 40 -1.71 -8.87 -5.78
C VAL A 40 -1.14 -9.98 -6.68
N PRO A 41 -0.34 -10.93 -6.14
CA PRO A 41 0.20 -12.02 -6.93
C PRO A 41 -0.89 -12.82 -7.65
N ASN A 42 -0.67 -13.12 -8.93
CA ASN A 42 -1.60 -13.87 -9.79
C ASN A 42 -3.00 -13.24 -9.91
N ALA A 43 -3.15 -11.95 -9.65
CA ALA A 43 -4.41 -11.24 -9.80
C ALA A 43 -4.25 -9.93 -10.60
N GLY A 44 -5.32 -9.51 -11.27
CA GLY A 44 -5.37 -8.28 -12.06
C GLY A 44 -5.67 -7.00 -11.27
N HIS A 45 -5.61 -7.05 -9.93
CA HIS A 45 -5.95 -5.94 -9.04
C HIS A 45 -4.86 -5.66 -8.00
N GLU A 46 -5.02 -4.55 -7.29
CA GLU A 46 -4.09 -4.07 -6.26
C GLU A 46 -4.69 -4.22 -4.86
N ALA A 47 -3.81 -4.35 -3.86
CA ALA A 47 -4.14 -4.20 -2.46
C ALA A 47 -3.59 -2.88 -1.92
N TRP A 48 -4.40 -2.18 -1.12
CA TRP A 48 -4.11 -0.85 -0.60
C TRP A 48 -3.96 -0.94 0.93
N LEU A 49 -2.74 -0.78 1.40
CA LEU A 49 -2.39 -0.77 2.82
C LEU A 49 -2.32 0.68 3.30
N ILE A 50 -3.12 1.04 4.30
CA ILE A 50 -3.00 2.37 4.91
C ILE A 50 -1.67 2.49 5.66
N VAL A 51 -0.97 3.60 5.45
CA VAL A 51 0.31 3.91 6.14
C VAL A 51 0.25 5.29 6.80
N LYS A 52 1.09 5.50 7.80
CA LYS A 52 1.23 6.83 8.44
C LYS A 52 1.94 7.81 7.50
N GLU A 53 1.66 9.08 7.68
CA GLU A 53 2.29 10.18 6.92
C GLU A 53 3.82 10.15 7.02
N GLU A 54 4.37 9.93 8.21
CA GLU A 54 5.82 9.76 8.45
C GLU A 54 6.43 8.69 7.52
N PHE A 55 5.81 7.50 7.48
CA PHE A 55 6.26 6.39 6.65
C PHE A 55 6.17 6.74 5.16
N ALA A 56 5.07 7.38 4.76
CA ALA A 56 4.85 7.79 3.39
C ALA A 56 5.91 8.82 2.95
N LYS A 57 6.20 9.83 3.76
CA LYS A 57 7.22 10.86 3.47
C LYS A 57 8.63 10.29 3.38
N GLN A 58 8.97 9.30 4.21
CA GLN A 58 10.27 8.63 4.15
C GLN A 58 10.46 7.79 2.87
N HIS A 59 9.36 7.39 2.22
CA HIS A 59 9.37 6.52 1.03
C HIS A 59 8.69 7.15 -0.19
N LEU A 60 8.46 8.47 -0.14
CA LEU A 60 8.11 9.31 -1.28
C LEU A 60 9.42 9.56 -2.03
N ALA A 61 9.66 8.74 -3.05
CA ALA A 61 10.78 8.87 -3.98
C ALA A 61 10.24 8.93 -5.40
#